data_AF-A0A6B3M2A1-F1
#
_entry.id   AF-A0A6B3M2A1-F1
#
_cell.length_a   1.000
_cell.length_b   1.000
_cell.length_c   1.000
_cell.angle_alpha   90.00
_cell.angle_beta   90.00
_cell.angle_gamma   90.00
#
_symmetry.space_group_name_H-M   'P 1'
#
loop_
_entity.id
_entity.type
_entity.pdbx_description
1 polymer ?
#
loop_
_entity_poly.entity_id
_entity_poly.type
_entity_poly.pdbx_seq_one_letter_code
_entity_poly.pdbx_strand_id
1 'polypeptide(L)'
;MKAVEIIRIIILSFIGVLIMFVGQSFLFDSGLIPLDVDNISGWLGTDYMPGAVLVFIISVFSTILWCVMTVKARDNRGNEVSRWSLFWWLIGLLPILSIGLAIGFFNTSDSANLPLTILFLFDVLLLFWLTTATSTPGTFMYIPPGSFFIRNLIERDRE
;
A
#
# COMPACT_ATOMS: atom_id res chain seq x y z
N MET A 1 6.82 -19.16 2.89
CA MET A 1 6.50 -18.14 3.90
C MET A 1 6.08 -18.83 5.18
N LYS A 2 6.38 -18.23 6.33
CA LYS A 2 5.84 -18.67 7.63
C LYS A 2 4.38 -18.25 7.74
N ALA A 3 3.57 -19.00 8.49
CA ALA A 3 2.15 -18.66 8.72
C ALA A 3 1.97 -17.23 9.26
N VAL A 4 2.87 -16.78 10.15
CA VAL A 4 2.87 -15.42 10.71
C VAL A 4 3.03 -14.32 9.65
N GLU A 5 3.82 -14.55 8.60
CA GLU A 5 4.00 -13.57 7.50
C GLU A 5 2.71 -13.41 6.70
N ILE A 6 2.02 -14.52 6.44
CA ILE A 6 0.72 -14.52 5.74
C ILE A 6 -0.34 -13.80 6.58
N ILE A 7 -0.40 -14.09 7.88
CA ILE A 7 -1.34 -13.44 8.80
C ILE A 7 -1.13 -11.93 8.82
N ARG A 8 0.12 -11.44 8.82
CA ARG A 8 0.42 -9.99 8.76
C ARG A 8 -0.08 -9.34 7.48
N ILE A 9 0.10 -9.99 6.33
CA ILE A 9 -0.41 -9.48 5.05
C ILE A 9 -1.93 -9.33 5.12
N ILE A 10 -2.64 -10.36 5.60
CA ILE A 10 -4.10 -10.33 5.73
C ILE A 10 -4.55 -9.20 6.66
N ILE A 11 -3.93 -9.07 7.83
CA ILE A 11 -4.26 -8.01 8.81
C ILE A 11 -4.02 -6.62 8.21
N LEU A 12 -2.86 -6.39 7.58
CA LEU A 12 -2.54 -5.09 6.99
C LEU A 12 -3.43 -4.75 5.80
N SER A 13 -3.79 -5.73 4.97
CA SER A 13 -4.78 -5.54 3.91
C SER A 13 -6.16 -5.19 4.49
N PHE A 14 -6.59 -5.85 5.57
CA PHE A 14 -7.85 -5.54 6.23
C PHE A 14 -7.85 -4.15 6.88
N ILE A 15 -6.74 -3.75 7.50
CA ILE A 15 -6.57 -2.38 8.02
C ILE A 15 -6.65 -1.37 6.88
N GLY A 16 -6.02 -1.65 5.73
CA GLY A 16 -6.13 -0.81 4.54
C GLY A 16 -7.58 -0.66 4.04
N VAL A 17 -8.36 -1.74 4.05
CA VAL A 17 -9.80 -1.66 3.72
C VAL A 17 -10.52 -0.70 4.67
N LEU A 18 -10.30 -0.84 5.98
CA LEU A 18 -10.94 0.04 6.97
C LEU A 18 -10.51 1.50 6.81
N ILE A 19 -9.22 1.75 6.56
CA ILE A 19 -8.69 3.11 6.41
C ILE A 19 -9.24 3.75 5.15
N MET A 20 -9.15 3.09 4.00
CA MET A 20 -9.58 3.67 2.73
C MET A 20 -11.10 3.81 2.68
N PHE A 21 -11.84 2.71 2.82
CA PHE A 21 -13.27 2.72 2.53
C PHE A 21 -14.15 3.26 3.66
N VAL A 22 -13.65 3.29 4.89
CA VAL A 22 -14.40 3.80 6.04
C VAL A 22 -13.76 5.07 6.57
N GLY A 23 -12.46 5.04 6.90
CA GLY A 23 -11.76 6.16 7.51
C GLY A 23 -11.70 7.39 6.61
N GLN A 24 -11.16 7.26 5.40
CA GLN A 24 -11.03 8.38 4.48
C GLN A 24 -12.39 8.85 3.96
N SER A 25 -13.30 7.94 3.65
CA SER A 25 -14.68 8.31 3.30
C SER A 25 -15.33 9.15 4.40
N PHE A 26 -15.13 8.79 5.67
CA PHE A 26 -15.62 9.57 6.81
C PHE A 26 -14.95 10.95 6.91
N LEU A 27 -13.63 11.06 6.68
CA LEU A 27 -12.92 12.35 6.71
C LEU A 27 -13.47 13.37 5.71
N PHE A 28 -13.85 12.90 4.52
CA PHE A 28 -14.46 13.74 3.49
C PHE A 28 -15.93 14.06 3.81
N ASP A 29 -16.72 13.05 4.19
CA ASP A 29 -18.15 13.23 4.52
C ASP A 29 -18.36 14.16 5.73
N SER A 30 -17.48 14.08 6.73
CA SER A 30 -17.53 14.95 7.90
C SER A 30 -16.98 16.37 7.65
N GLY A 31 -16.47 16.66 6.44
CA GLY A 31 -15.86 17.94 6.10
C GLY A 31 -14.56 18.24 6.85
N LEU A 32 -13.89 17.23 7.44
CA LEU A 32 -12.58 17.41 8.09
C LEU A 32 -11.51 17.75 7.05
N ILE A 33 -11.65 17.21 5.84
CA ILE A 33 -10.91 17.64 4.65
C ILE A 33 -11.87 18.47 3.80
N PRO A 34 -11.68 19.80 3.74
CA PRO A 34 -12.56 20.66 2.96
C PRO A 34 -12.36 20.40 1.46
N LEU A 35 -13.47 20.25 0.74
CA LEU A 35 -13.50 20.09 -0.71
C LEU A 35 -14.47 21.11 -1.31
N ASP A 36 -14.12 21.62 -2.49
CA ASP A 36 -14.96 22.51 -3.29
C ASP A 36 -15.75 21.64 -4.29
N VAL A 37 -16.81 21.00 -3.78
CA VAL A 37 -17.74 20.16 -4.55
C VAL A 37 -19.16 20.36 -4.04
N ASP A 38 -20.11 20.51 -4.97
CA ASP A 38 -21.52 20.76 -4.65
C ASP A 38 -22.20 19.58 -3.93
N ASN A 39 -21.75 18.35 -4.20
CA ASN A 39 -22.31 17.14 -3.62
C ASN A 39 -21.21 16.13 -3.24
N ILE A 40 -20.76 16.19 -1.98
CA ILE A 40 -19.74 15.30 -1.41
C ILE A 40 -20.15 13.83 -1.51
N SER A 41 -21.41 13.50 -1.19
CA SER A 41 -21.90 12.12 -1.22
C SER A 41 -21.87 11.51 -2.64
N GLY A 42 -22.20 12.33 -3.64
CA GLY A 42 -22.10 11.94 -5.06
C GLY A 42 -20.65 11.72 -5.46
N TRP A 43 -19.78 12.69 -5.18
CA TRP A 43 -18.34 12.63 -5.45
C TRP A 43 -17.68 11.41 -4.78
N LEU A 44 -18.06 11.08 -3.55
CA LEU A 44 -17.55 9.90 -2.84
C LEU A 44 -17.86 8.61 -3.63
N GLY A 45 -19.06 8.49 -4.18
CA GLY A 45 -19.49 7.31 -4.93
C GLY A 45 -18.90 7.24 -6.34
N THR A 46 -18.77 8.36 -7.05
CA THR A 46 -18.40 8.39 -8.47
C THR A 46 -16.92 8.60 -8.73
N ASP A 47 -16.23 9.33 -7.85
CA ASP A 47 -14.86 9.80 -8.09
C ASP A 47 -13.91 9.10 -7.12
N TYR A 48 -14.19 9.22 -5.82
CA TYR A 48 -13.33 8.67 -4.78
C TYR A 48 -13.33 7.14 -4.77
N MET A 49 -14.51 6.51 -4.69
CA MET A 49 -14.63 5.06 -4.47
C MET A 49 -13.95 4.23 -5.58
N PRO A 50 -14.13 4.53 -6.90
CA PRO A 50 -13.42 3.81 -7.95
C PRO A 50 -11.89 3.98 -7.87
N GLY A 51 -11.43 5.20 -7.57
CA GLY A 51 -10.00 5.48 -7.38
C GLY A 51 -9.40 4.72 -6.20
N ALA A 52 -10.09 4.73 -5.05
CA ALA A 52 -9.69 3.99 -3.86
C ALA A 52 -9.62 2.48 -4.12
N VAL A 53 -10.62 1.91 -4.81
CA VAL A 53 -10.61 0.50 -5.22
C VAL A 53 -9.43 0.18 -6.13
N LEU A 54 -9.13 1.03 -7.12
CA LEU A 54 -8.01 0.83 -8.03
C LEU A 54 -6.68 0.80 -7.29
N VAL A 55 -6.41 1.80 -6.45
CA VAL A 55 -5.16 1.90 -5.66
C VAL A 55 -5.04 0.73 -4.70
N PHE A 56 -6.13 0.36 -4.03
CA PHE A 56 -6.16 -0.78 -3.12
C PHE A 56 -5.80 -2.09 -3.82
N ILE A 57 -6.48 -2.42 -4.93
CA ILE A 57 -6.27 -3.67 -5.67
C ILE A 57 -4.83 -3.75 -6.17
N ILE A 58 -4.31 -2.67 -6.76
CA ILE A 58 -2.95 -2.66 -7.32
C ILE A 58 -1.92 -2.80 -6.18
N SER A 59 -2.11 -2.13 -5.05
CA SER A 59 -1.20 -2.22 -3.90
C SER A 59 -1.16 -3.62 -3.30
N VAL A 60 -2.33 -4.24 -3.09
CA VAL A 60 -2.43 -5.61 -2.57
C VAL A 60 -1.84 -6.60 -3.57
N PHE A 61 -2.16 -6.46 -4.86
CA PHE A 61 -1.62 -7.33 -5.91
C PHE A 61 -0.09 -7.24 -5.99
N SER A 62 0.48 -6.03 -6.00
CA SER A 62 1.93 -5.83 -5.99
C SER A 62 2.60 -6.44 -4.76
N THR A 63 1.95 -6.35 -3.60
CA THR A 63 2.44 -6.98 -2.36
C THR A 63 2.47 -8.50 -2.46
N ILE A 64 1.37 -9.09 -2.92
CA ILE A 64 1.27 -10.55 -3.12
C ILE A 64 2.31 -11.00 -4.15
N LEU A 65 2.43 -10.30 -5.27
CA LEU A 65 3.40 -10.58 -6.32
C LEU A 65 4.83 -10.60 -5.76
N TRP A 66 5.21 -9.57 -5.01
CA TRP A 66 6.52 -9.50 -4.35
C TRP A 66 6.76 -10.67 -3.39
N CYS A 67 5.79 -10.96 -2.51
CA CYS A 67 5.89 -12.07 -1.55
C CYS A 67 6.02 -13.42 -2.24
N VAL A 68 5.26 -13.68 -3.31
CA VAL A 68 5.35 -14.93 -4.08
C VAL A 68 6.70 -15.04 -4.79
N MET A 69 7.19 -13.97 -5.40
CA MET A 69 8.48 -13.95 -6.08
C MET A 69 9.64 -14.23 -5.12
N THR A 70 9.64 -13.58 -3.94
CA THR A 70 10.68 -13.76 -2.94
C THR A 70 10.67 -15.15 -2.29
N VAL A 71 9.50 -15.77 -2.13
CA VAL A 71 9.41 -17.18 -1.70
C VAL A 71 10.06 -18.10 -2.73
N LYS A 72 9.67 -17.99 -4.01
CA LYS A 72 10.22 -18.84 -5.07
C LYS A 72 11.73 -18.64 -5.26
N ALA A 73 12.19 -17.40 -5.12
CA ALA A 73 13.61 -17.06 -5.26
C ALA A 73 14.48 -17.60 -4.13
N ARG A 74 13.92 -17.71 -2.92
CA ARG A 74 14.64 -18.27 -1.76
C ARG A 74 15.04 -19.72 -2.00
N ASP A 75 14.19 -20.49 -2.66
CA ASP A 75 14.42 -21.91 -2.92
C ASP A 75 15.53 -22.13 -3.98
N ASN A 76 15.82 -21.13 -4.81
CA ASN A 76 16.72 -21.24 -5.96
C ASN A 76 18.14 -20.67 -5.77
N ARG A 77 18.68 -20.62 -4.53
CA ARG A 77 19.99 -20.03 -4.18
C ARG A 77 20.11 -18.57 -4.64
N GLY A 78 19.65 -17.65 -3.77
CA GLY A 78 19.55 -16.21 -4.02
C GLY A 78 20.80 -15.57 -4.62
N ASN A 79 20.78 -15.35 -5.94
CA ASN A 79 21.65 -14.42 -6.62
C ASN A 79 21.47 -13.00 -6.06
N GLU A 80 22.58 -12.25 -6.06
CA GLU A 80 22.78 -10.85 -5.65
C GLU A 80 21.54 -10.08 -5.17
N VAL A 81 21.51 -9.79 -3.86
CA VAL A 81 20.50 -8.95 -3.17
C VAL A 81 20.23 -7.63 -3.91
N SER A 82 21.26 -7.07 -4.56
CA SER A 82 21.16 -5.86 -5.39
C SER A 82 20.10 -5.97 -6.50
N ARG A 83 20.07 -7.10 -7.23
CA ARG A 83 19.09 -7.33 -8.30
C ARG A 83 17.67 -7.38 -7.77
N TRP A 84 17.47 -7.99 -6.60
CA TRP A 84 16.15 -8.09 -5.97
C TRP A 84 15.66 -6.75 -5.43
N SER A 85 16.58 -5.85 -5.04
CA SER A 85 16.23 -4.47 -4.71
C SER A 85 15.63 -3.72 -5.89
N LEU A 86 16.19 -3.87 -7.09
CA LEU A 86 15.63 -3.28 -8.31
C LEU A 86 14.21 -3.80 -8.60
N PHE A 87 13.97 -5.10 -8.41
CA PHE A 87 12.63 -5.67 -8.58
C PHE A 87 11.63 -5.13 -7.56
N TRP A 88 12.05 -4.90 -6.32
CA TRP A 88 11.18 -4.30 -5.30
C TRP A 88 10.73 -2.91 -5.72
N TRP A 89 11.66 -2.06 -6.18
CA TRP A 89 11.35 -0.72 -6.67
C TRP A 89 10.47 -0.74 -7.92
N LEU A 90 10.73 -1.66 -8.85
CA LEU A 90 9.92 -1.80 -10.07
C LEU A 90 8.47 -2.19 -9.74
N ILE A 91 8.28 -3.13 -8.80
CA ILE A 91 6.95 -3.52 -8.33
C ILE A 91 6.29 -2.38 -7.53
N GLY A 92 7.07 -1.66 -6.72
CA GLY A 92 6.60 -0.50 -5.95
C GLY A 92 6.20 0.70 -6.81
N LEU A 93 6.66 0.75 -8.07
CA LEU A 93 6.23 1.75 -9.04
C LEU A 93 4.77 1.55 -9.47
N LEU A 94 4.28 0.30 -9.52
CA LEU A 94 2.89 -0.01 -9.90
C LEU A 94 1.85 0.69 -9.01
N PRO A 95 1.88 0.58 -7.67
CA PRO A 95 0.94 1.28 -6.82
C PRO A 95 1.12 2.80 -6.89
N ILE A 96 2.33 3.33 -7.06
CA ILE A 96 2.55 4.77 -7.25
C ILE A 96 1.87 5.26 -8.55
N LEU A 97 2.03 4.53 -9.66
CA LEU A 97 1.37 4.85 -10.92
C LEU A 97 -0.17 4.74 -10.80
N SER A 98 -0.67 3.82 -9.99
CA SER A 98 -2.12 3.70 -9.75
C SER A 98 -2.74 4.95 -9.12
N ILE A 99 -1.98 5.71 -8.32
CA ILE A 99 -2.43 6.99 -7.76
C ILE A 99 -2.65 7.99 -8.89
N GLY A 100 -1.68 8.10 -9.81
CA GLY A 100 -1.78 8.99 -10.97
C GLY A 100 -2.95 8.62 -11.88
N LEU A 101 -3.17 7.32 -12.09
CA LEU A 101 -4.34 6.83 -12.84
C LEU A 101 -5.64 7.12 -12.11
N ALA A 102 -5.71 6.88 -10.80
CA ALA A 102 -6.92 7.12 -10.02
C ALA A 102 -7.34 8.60 -10.07
N ILE A 103 -6.39 9.51 -9.83
CA ILE A 103 -6.64 10.95 -9.85
C ILE A 103 -6.95 11.42 -11.28
N GLY A 104 -6.14 11.01 -12.27
CA GLY A 104 -6.27 11.48 -13.65
C GLY A 104 -7.54 11.00 -14.37
N PHE A 105 -8.11 9.86 -13.98
CA PHE A 105 -9.31 9.31 -14.63
C PHE A 105 -10.60 9.49 -13.84
N PHE A 106 -10.56 9.52 -12.50
CA PHE A 106 -11.77 9.55 -11.68
C PHE A 106 -12.00 10.85 -10.94
N ASN A 107 -10.96 11.63 -10.62
CA ASN A 107 -11.16 12.85 -9.85
C ASN A 107 -11.60 14.01 -10.74
N THR A 108 -12.78 14.57 -10.46
CA THR A 108 -13.29 15.75 -11.18
C THR A 108 -13.04 17.07 -10.47
N SER A 109 -12.60 17.07 -9.19
CA SER A 109 -12.39 18.29 -8.41
C SER A 109 -10.91 18.60 -8.19
N ASP A 110 -10.47 19.78 -8.63
CA ASP A 110 -9.08 20.23 -8.43
C ASP A 110 -8.71 20.37 -6.94
N SER A 111 -9.68 20.73 -6.10
CA SER A 111 -9.49 20.84 -4.65
C SER A 111 -9.15 19.50 -4.00
N ALA A 112 -9.56 18.38 -4.60
CA ALA A 112 -9.31 17.04 -4.09
C ALA A 112 -7.95 16.46 -4.51
N ASN A 113 -7.26 17.04 -5.50
CA ASN A 113 -6.02 16.47 -6.04
C ASN A 113 -4.94 16.25 -4.97
N LEU A 114 -4.66 17.29 -4.17
CA LEU A 114 -3.66 17.22 -3.12
C LEU A 114 -4.04 16.24 -1.99
N PRO A 115 -5.23 16.33 -1.36
CA PRO A 115 -5.59 15.40 -0.30
C PRO A 115 -5.66 13.96 -0.79
N LEU A 116 -6.19 13.69 -1.99
CA LEU A 116 -6.18 12.35 -2.59
C LEU A 116 -4.77 11.82 -2.80
N THR A 117 -3.86 12.65 -3.31
CA THR A 117 -2.46 12.25 -3.50
C THR A 117 -1.82 11.85 -2.18
N ILE A 118 -2.01 12.65 -1.12
CA ILE A 118 -1.42 12.39 0.20
C ILE A 118 -2.01 11.12 0.82
N LEU A 119 -3.34 10.99 0.80
CA LEU A 119 -4.04 9.84 1.37
C LEU A 119 -3.68 8.54 0.65
N PHE A 120 -3.74 8.52 -0.68
CA PHE A 120 -3.37 7.33 -1.45
C PHE A 120 -1.87 7.02 -1.33
N LEU A 121 -1.00 8.01 -1.20
CA LEU A 121 0.42 7.75 -0.90
C LEU A 121 0.58 7.06 0.46
N PHE A 122 -0.16 7.50 1.47
CA PHE A 122 -0.18 6.83 2.77
C PHE A 122 -0.69 5.40 2.66
N ASP A 123 -1.72 5.15 1.85
CA ASP A 123 -2.25 3.81 1.62
C ASP A 123 -1.22 2.90 0.92
N VAL A 124 -0.48 3.42 -0.06
CA VAL A 124 0.61 2.67 -0.70
C VAL A 124 1.73 2.35 0.30
N LEU A 125 2.08 3.31 1.17
CA LEU A 125 3.06 3.07 2.22
C LEU A 125 2.60 1.97 3.20
N LEU A 126 1.31 1.95 3.53
CA LEU A 126 0.74 0.94 4.42
C LEU A 126 0.63 -0.43 3.74
N LEU A 127 -0.06 -0.48 2.60
CA LEU A 127 -0.45 -1.72 1.93
C LEU A 127 0.73 -2.40 1.25
N PHE A 128 1.63 -1.63 0.62
CA PHE A 128 2.80 -2.18 -0.08
C PHE A 128 4.07 -2.10 0.76
N TRP A 129 4.50 -0.91 1.16
CA TRP A 129 5.81 -0.76 1.81
C TRP A 129 5.87 -1.44 3.18
N LEU A 130 4.95 -1.15 4.09
CA LEU A 130 4.95 -1.71 5.44
C LEU A 130 4.71 -3.23 5.40
N THR A 131 3.79 -3.69 4.56
CA THR A 131 3.51 -5.12 4.40
C THR A 131 4.74 -5.86 3.88
N THR A 132 5.42 -5.35 2.86
CA THR A 132 6.65 -5.99 2.35
C THR A 132 7.80 -5.88 3.35
N ALA A 133 7.99 -4.76 4.03
CA ALA A 133 9.01 -4.61 5.08
C ALA A 133 8.85 -5.62 6.23
N THR A 134 7.61 -5.88 6.65
CA THR A 134 7.29 -6.76 7.78
C THR A 134 7.15 -8.24 7.40
N SER A 135 6.79 -8.55 6.16
CA SER A 135 6.37 -9.91 5.75
C SER A 135 7.28 -10.56 4.70
N THR A 136 8.30 -9.86 4.18
CA THR A 136 9.28 -10.47 3.27
C THR A 136 10.13 -11.53 3.99
N PRO A 137 10.26 -12.74 3.44
CA PRO A 137 10.98 -13.84 4.10
C PRO A 137 12.49 -13.85 3.82
N GLY A 138 13.25 -14.42 4.76
CA GLY A 138 14.63 -14.85 4.55
C GLY A 138 15.63 -13.72 4.25
N THR A 139 16.57 -13.96 3.34
CA THR A 139 17.64 -13.00 2.98
C THR A 139 17.12 -11.73 2.31
N PHE A 140 15.89 -11.74 1.79
CA PHE A 140 15.26 -10.58 1.15
C PHE A 140 14.61 -9.63 2.15
N MET A 141 14.60 -9.97 3.43
CA MET A 141 13.90 -9.19 4.46
C MET A 141 14.40 -7.76 4.64
N TYR A 142 15.63 -7.48 4.21
CA TYR A 142 16.27 -6.17 4.30
C TYR A 142 16.22 -5.35 3.01
N ILE A 143 15.55 -5.88 1.98
CA ILE A 143 15.40 -5.17 0.71
C ILE A 143 14.45 -3.98 0.82
N PRO A 144 13.25 -4.11 1.43
CA PRO A 144 12.38 -2.96 1.60
C PRO A 144 13.11 -1.91 2.47
N PRO A 145 13.18 -0.64 2.04
CA PRO A 145 13.89 0.39 2.79
C PRO A 145 13.27 0.55 4.18
N GLY A 146 14.08 0.73 5.23
CA GLY A 146 13.60 0.89 6.60
C GLY A 146 13.14 -0.41 7.30
N SER A 147 13.15 -1.55 6.61
CA SER A 147 12.80 -2.86 7.19
C SER A 147 13.62 -3.26 8.42
N PHE A 148 14.91 -2.89 8.47
CA PHE A 148 15.78 -3.14 9.64
C PHE A 148 15.23 -2.48 10.91
N PHE A 149 14.83 -1.20 10.84
CA PHE A 149 14.32 -0.46 12.00
C PHE A 149 12.99 -1.02 12.49
N ILE A 150 12.07 -1.32 11.56
CA ILE A 150 10.75 -1.87 11.93
C ILE A 150 10.88 -3.25 12.57
N ARG A 151 11.78 -4.10 12.07
CA ARG A 151 11.99 -5.43 12.63
C ARG A 151 12.63 -5.39 14.01
N ASN A 152 13.62 -4.53 14.21
CA ASN A 152 14.21 -4.32 15.53
C ASN A 152 13.16 -3.83 16.54
N LEU A 153 12.23 -2.96 16.13
CA LEU A 153 11.15 -2.51 17.01
C LEU A 153 10.21 -3.65 17.40
N ILE A 154 9.85 -4.52 16.45
CA ILE A 154 8.93 -5.65 16.68
C ILE A 154 9.59 -6.77 17.51
N GLU A 155 10.89 -7.02 17.31
CA GLU A 155 11.62 -8.09 18.00
C GLU A 155 12.06 -7.68 19.41
N ARG A 156 12.34 -6.40 19.66
CA ARG A 156 12.68 -5.88 21.00
C ARG A 156 11.54 -6.05 22.02
N ASP A 157 10.28 -6.11 21.57
CA ASP A 157 9.12 -6.30 22.45
C ASP A 157 8.82 -7.79 22.74
N ARG A 158 9.64 -8.73 22.25
CA ARG A 158 9.51 -10.18 22.49
C ARG A 158 10.53 -10.77 23.47
N GLU A 159 11.45 -9.95 23.97
CA GLU A 159 12.41 -10.29 25.04
C GLU A 159 11.90 -9.77 26.39
#